data_AF-A0AAW1SXL5-F1
#
_entry.id   AF-A0AAW1SXL5-F1
#
_cell.length_a   1.000
_cell.length_b   1.000
_cell.length_c   1.000
_cell.angle_alpha   90.00
_cell.angle_beta   90.00
_cell.angle_gamma   90.00
#
_symmetry.space_group_name_H-M   'P 1'
#
loop_
_entity.id
_entity.type
_entity.pdbx_description
1 polymer ?
#
loop_
_entity_poly.entity_id
_entity_poly.type
_entity_poly.pdbx_seq_one_letter_code
_entity_poly.pdbx_strand_id
1 'polypeptide(L)'
;MKNEVPYAVEWIEFHRLMGFDHIVIYDDFSADNASMLNSLYQQHDRHYLTVEPGIQDDDPRIRRIKSAADCFTKYREQSDWLIHLDIDEFIWSPLYPDVPTYFMREVPTRPTLSMRGPPGLASMDSGCDTALLYIRKMQWQS
;
A
#
# COMPACT_ATOMS: atom_id res chain seq x y z
N MET A 1 -7.08 3.96 -5.92
CA MET A 1 -7.59 2.95 -6.86
C MET A 1 -8.93 3.43 -7.38
N LYS A 2 -9.19 3.28 -8.67
CA LYS A 2 -10.42 3.74 -9.32
C LYS A 2 -10.78 2.84 -10.49
N ASN A 3 -11.77 1.98 -10.28
CA ASN A 3 -12.25 1.00 -11.27
C ASN A 3 -11.21 -0.07 -11.66
N GLU A 4 -10.38 -0.51 -10.71
CA GLU A 4 -9.30 -1.48 -10.97
C GLU A 4 -9.41 -2.73 -10.09
N VAL A 5 -10.59 -3.00 -9.53
CA VAL A 5 -10.87 -4.24 -8.78
C VAL A 5 -10.40 -5.50 -9.51
N PRO A 6 -10.52 -5.62 -10.86
CA PRO A 6 -10.02 -6.80 -11.58
C PRO A 6 -8.52 -7.05 -11.41
N TYR A 7 -7.71 -6.01 -11.21
CA TYR A 7 -6.25 -6.09 -11.06
C TYR A 7 -5.81 -6.04 -9.60
N ALA A 8 -6.63 -5.47 -8.72
CA ALA A 8 -6.31 -5.28 -7.32
C ALA A 8 -6.00 -6.59 -6.58
N VAL A 9 -6.68 -7.70 -6.91
CA VAL A 9 -6.43 -8.99 -6.24
C VAL A 9 -5.03 -9.52 -6.51
N GLU A 10 -4.57 -9.48 -7.78
CA GLU A 10 -3.21 -9.89 -8.13
C GLU A 10 -2.17 -9.03 -7.40
N TRP A 11 -2.41 -7.71 -7.39
CA TRP A 11 -1.53 -6.76 -6.72
C TRP A 11 -1.47 -6.99 -5.20
N ILE A 12 -2.61 -7.24 -4.55
CA ILE A 12 -2.70 -7.50 -3.11
C ILE A 12 -1.95 -8.80 -2.77
N GLU A 13 -2.19 -9.88 -3.51
CA GLU A 13 -1.51 -11.16 -3.27
C GLU A 13 -0.01 -11.10 -3.56
N PHE A 14 0.41 -10.37 -4.59
CA PHE A 14 1.82 -10.16 -4.87
C PHE A 14 2.53 -9.50 -3.69
N HIS A 15 1.99 -8.40 -3.18
CA HIS A 15 2.60 -7.68 -2.06
C HIS A 15 2.52 -8.50 -0.76
N ARG A 16 1.50 -9.34 -0.59
CA ARG A 16 1.47 -10.34 0.49
C ARG A 16 2.64 -11.29 0.42
N LEU A 17 2.96 -11.81 -0.75
CA LEU A 17 4.11 -12.69 -0.95
C LEU A 17 5.45 -11.96 -0.77
N MET A 18 5.49 -10.64 -1.03
CA MET A 18 6.68 -9.79 -0.79
C MET A 18 6.85 -9.36 0.67
N GLY A 19 6.04 -9.90 1.58
CA GLY A 19 6.21 -9.77 3.04
C GLY A 19 5.54 -8.55 3.66
N PHE A 20 4.71 -7.81 2.93
CA PHE A 20 3.95 -6.71 3.52
C PHE A 20 2.91 -7.24 4.51
N ASP A 21 2.76 -6.60 5.67
CA ASP A 21 1.88 -7.08 6.75
C ASP A 21 0.43 -6.63 6.57
N HIS A 22 0.21 -5.43 6.03
CA HIS A 22 -1.12 -4.87 5.82
C HIS A 22 -1.14 -3.99 4.57
N ILE A 23 -2.31 -3.89 3.96
CA ILE A 23 -2.56 -3.04 2.80
C ILE A 23 -3.76 -2.14 3.09
N VAL A 24 -3.61 -0.85 2.78
CA VAL A 24 -4.71 0.12 2.82
C VAL A 24 -4.96 0.65 1.41
N ILE A 25 -6.13 0.38 0.86
CA ILE A 25 -6.54 0.90 -0.44
C ILE A 25 -7.52 2.05 -0.21
N TYR A 26 -7.23 3.22 -0.76
CA TYR A 26 -8.21 4.30 -0.85
C TYR A 26 -8.95 4.19 -2.19
N ASP A 27 -10.26 3.99 -2.10
CA ASP A 27 -11.16 3.91 -3.26
C ASP A 27 -11.59 5.31 -3.71
N ASP A 28 -11.10 5.77 -4.87
CA ASP A 28 -11.45 7.07 -5.46
C ASP A 28 -12.80 7.02 -6.20
N PHE A 29 -13.83 6.59 -5.49
CA PHE A 29 -15.21 6.52 -5.96
C PHE A 29 -15.37 5.59 -7.17
N SER A 30 -14.86 4.37 -7.05
CA SER A 30 -15.02 3.35 -8.09
C SER A 30 -16.47 2.94 -8.29
N ALA A 31 -16.82 2.59 -9.54
CA ALA A 31 -18.10 2.04 -9.94
C ALA A 31 -18.11 0.50 -9.99
N ASP A 32 -16.95 -0.14 -9.83
CA ASP A 32 -16.74 -1.59 -9.93
C ASP A 32 -16.82 -2.33 -8.58
N ASN A 33 -17.43 -1.70 -7.58
CA ASN A 33 -17.68 -2.27 -6.25
C ASN A 33 -16.41 -2.68 -5.48
N ALA A 34 -15.44 -1.77 -5.36
CA ALA A 34 -14.22 -1.94 -4.57
C ALA A 34 -14.44 -2.43 -3.12
N SER A 35 -15.57 -2.10 -2.51
CA SER A 35 -15.94 -2.57 -1.17
C SER A 35 -15.99 -4.10 -1.03
N MET A 36 -16.19 -4.83 -2.14
CA MET A 36 -16.16 -6.29 -2.16
C MET A 36 -14.80 -6.86 -1.74
N LEU A 37 -13.69 -6.15 -2.00
CA LEU A 37 -12.36 -6.58 -1.59
C LEU A 37 -12.26 -6.74 -0.07
N ASN A 38 -12.82 -5.80 0.71
CA ASN A 38 -12.89 -5.95 2.17
C ASN A 38 -13.61 -7.24 2.58
N SER A 39 -14.71 -7.59 1.91
CA SER A 39 -15.48 -8.81 2.22
C SER A 39 -14.68 -10.07 1.88
N LEU A 40 -14.01 -10.08 0.72
CA LEU A 40 -13.15 -11.19 0.28
C LEU A 40 -12.04 -11.45 1.31
N TYR A 41 -11.30 -10.42 1.69
CA TYR A 41 -10.18 -10.57 2.60
C TYR A 41 -10.62 -10.78 4.06
N GLN A 42 -11.76 -10.27 4.51
CA GLN A 42 -12.27 -10.57 5.85
C GLN A 42 -12.65 -12.05 6.05
N GLN A 43 -13.00 -12.77 4.98
CA GLN A 43 -13.31 -14.19 5.05
C GLN A 43 -12.05 -15.06 5.18
N HIS A 44 -10.95 -14.62 4.58
CA HIS A 44 -9.72 -15.41 4.46
C HIS A 44 -8.61 -14.97 5.43
N ASP A 45 -8.52 -13.67 5.73
CA ASP A 45 -7.52 -13.06 6.59
C ASP A 45 -7.97 -11.67 7.07
N ARG A 46 -8.67 -11.65 8.22
CA ARG A 46 -9.41 -10.48 8.75
C ARG A 46 -8.61 -9.20 8.92
N HIS A 47 -7.29 -9.26 8.85
CA HIS A 47 -6.41 -8.15 9.17
C HIS A 47 -5.35 -7.90 8.10
N TYR A 48 -5.53 -8.40 6.87
CA TYR A 48 -4.55 -8.16 5.81
C TYR A 48 -4.85 -6.91 4.97
N LEU A 49 -6.14 -6.63 4.74
CA LEU A 49 -6.58 -5.56 3.85
C LEU A 49 -7.57 -4.63 4.55
N THR A 50 -7.48 -3.34 4.25
CA THR A 50 -8.51 -2.35 4.54
C THR A 50 -8.76 -1.51 3.30
N VAL A 51 -10.01 -1.45 2.84
CA VAL A 51 -10.45 -0.48 1.85
C VAL A 51 -11.12 0.68 2.56
N GLU A 52 -10.54 1.87 2.43
CA GLU A 52 -11.06 3.15 2.93
C GLU A 52 -11.71 3.94 1.78
N PRO A 53 -12.78 4.71 2.04
CA PRO A 53 -13.32 5.61 1.04
C PRO A 53 -12.35 6.75 0.73
N GLY A 54 -12.27 7.15 -0.53
CA GLY A 54 -11.56 8.34 -0.96
C GLY A 54 -12.13 9.61 -0.34
N ILE A 55 -11.27 10.62 -0.16
CA ILE A 55 -11.70 11.91 0.40
C ILE A 55 -12.20 12.82 -0.72
N GLN A 56 -13.46 13.27 -0.60
CA GLN A 56 -14.12 14.09 -1.61
C GLN A 56 -13.40 15.43 -1.85
N ASP A 57 -13.19 15.73 -3.12
CA ASP A 57 -12.76 17.02 -3.66
C ASP A 57 -13.04 17.06 -5.18
N ASP A 58 -13.22 18.25 -5.73
CA ASP A 58 -13.45 18.42 -7.17
C ASP A 58 -12.17 18.13 -7.97
N ASP A 59 -10.99 18.39 -7.41
CA ASP A 59 -9.71 18.11 -8.06
C ASP A 59 -9.19 16.69 -7.68
N PRO A 60 -9.04 15.76 -8.64
CA PRO A 60 -8.52 14.42 -8.39
C PRO A 60 -7.14 14.41 -7.72
N ARG A 61 -6.29 15.40 -8.00
CA ARG A 61 -4.97 15.51 -7.39
C ARG A 61 -5.07 15.86 -5.90
N ILE A 62 -6.03 16.71 -5.56
CA ILE A 62 -6.31 17.07 -4.16
C ILE A 62 -6.91 15.89 -3.42
N ARG A 63 -7.79 15.10 -4.04
CA ARG A 63 -8.29 13.84 -3.47
C ARG A 63 -7.16 12.88 -3.11
N ARG A 64 -6.19 12.70 -4.02
CA ARG A 64 -4.99 11.88 -3.76
C ARG A 64 -4.18 12.39 -2.57
N ILE A 65 -3.87 13.69 -2.55
CA ILE A 65 -3.11 14.32 -1.44
C ILE A 65 -3.84 14.15 -0.11
N LYS A 66 -5.15 14.40 -0.07
CA LYS A 66 -5.96 14.24 1.14
C LYS A 66 -5.98 12.79 1.62
N SER A 67 -6.19 11.84 0.71
CA SER A 67 -6.24 10.40 1.02
C SER A 67 -4.90 9.89 1.57
N ALA A 68 -3.78 10.30 0.96
CA ALA A 68 -2.45 9.98 1.47
C ALA A 68 -2.18 10.61 2.85
N ALA A 69 -2.60 11.85 3.08
CA ALA A 69 -2.44 12.52 4.37
C ALA A 69 -3.29 11.89 5.49
N ASP A 70 -4.52 11.48 5.17
CA ASP A 70 -5.41 10.76 6.09
C ASP A 70 -4.82 9.40 6.46
N CYS A 71 -4.36 8.63 5.46
CA CYS A 71 -3.67 7.37 5.69
C CYS A 71 -2.45 7.54 6.60
N PHE A 72 -1.59 8.50 6.27
CA PHE A 72 -0.42 8.78 7.10
C PHE A 72 -0.82 9.08 8.54
N THR A 73 -1.84 9.92 8.75
CA THR A 73 -2.32 10.29 10.08
C THR A 73 -2.86 9.08 10.86
N LYS A 74 -3.66 8.22 10.21
CA LYS A 74 -4.28 7.04 10.83
C LYS A 74 -3.28 5.95 11.20
N TYR A 75 -2.30 5.68 10.33
CA TYR A 75 -1.50 4.45 10.41
C TYR A 75 -0.04 4.68 10.83
N ARG A 76 0.50 5.90 10.79
CA ARG A 76 1.93 6.16 11.10
C ARG A 76 2.42 5.62 12.44
N GLU A 77 1.62 5.71 13.50
CA GLU A 77 2.03 5.30 14.86
C GLU A 77 2.00 3.78 15.03
N GLN A 78 1.18 3.11 14.22
CA GLN A 78 1.08 1.66 14.21
C GLN A 78 2.13 1.05 13.30
N SER A 79 2.96 1.89 12.65
CA SER A 79 3.80 1.46 11.55
C SER A 79 5.30 1.69 11.77
N ASP A 80 6.12 0.74 11.31
CA ASP A 80 7.57 0.95 11.25
C ASP A 80 7.97 1.59 9.91
N TRP A 81 7.36 1.12 8.80
CA TRP A 81 7.43 1.78 7.50
C TRP A 81 6.03 1.88 6.88
N LEU A 82 5.78 3.01 6.22
CA LEU A 82 4.59 3.25 5.42
C LEU A 82 5.05 3.63 4.01
N ILE A 83 4.54 2.93 3.01
CA ILE A 83 4.90 3.11 1.60
C ILE A 83 3.65 3.50 0.83
N HIS A 84 3.76 4.57 0.05
CA HIS A 84 2.73 4.99 -0.89
C HIS A 84 3.07 4.43 -2.27
N LEU A 85 2.11 3.76 -2.91
CA LEU A 85 2.35 3.05 -4.18
C LEU A 85 1.09 3.06 -5.03
N ASP A 86 1.19 3.38 -6.31
CA ASP A 86 0.01 3.26 -7.18
C ASP A 86 -0.32 1.75 -7.42
N ILE A 87 -1.59 1.39 -7.69
CA ILE A 87 -2.05 -0.03 -7.78
C ILE A 87 -1.51 -0.75 -9.03
N ASP A 88 -0.94 -0.01 -9.98
CA ASP A 88 -0.25 -0.53 -11.15
C ASP A 88 1.26 -0.70 -10.91
N GLU A 89 1.78 -0.24 -9.77
CA GLU A 89 3.20 -0.34 -9.42
C GLU A 89 3.48 -1.55 -8.53
N PHE A 90 4.59 -2.24 -8.79
CA PHE A 90 5.03 -3.42 -8.03
C PHE A 90 6.38 -3.16 -7.38
N ILE A 91 6.52 -3.49 -6.09
CA ILE A 91 7.79 -3.39 -5.36
C ILE A 91 8.25 -4.75 -4.86
N TRP A 92 9.51 -5.09 -5.12
CA TRP A 92 10.16 -6.30 -4.64
C TRP A 92 11.62 -6.03 -4.28
N SER A 93 12.24 -6.94 -3.53
CA SER A 93 13.68 -6.92 -3.31
C SER A 93 14.39 -7.92 -4.22
N PRO A 94 15.37 -7.49 -5.05
CA PRO A 94 16.20 -8.41 -5.81
C PRO A 94 17.37 -8.99 -4.99
N LEU A 95 17.66 -8.40 -3.82
CA LEU A 95 18.82 -8.74 -2.99
C LEU A 95 18.45 -9.50 -1.71
N TYR A 96 17.20 -9.38 -1.27
CA TYR A 96 16.70 -9.98 -0.04
C TYR A 96 15.47 -10.84 -0.31
N PRO A 97 15.11 -11.76 0.59
CA PRO A 97 13.95 -12.64 0.40
C PRO A 97 12.62 -11.89 0.27
N ASP A 98 12.50 -10.72 0.90
CA ASP A 98 11.29 -9.90 0.93
C ASP A 98 11.63 -8.41 1.10
N VAL A 99 10.62 -7.56 0.93
CA VAL A 99 10.77 -6.10 1.05
C VAL A 99 11.07 -5.66 2.50
N PRO A 100 10.38 -6.15 3.54
CA PRO A 100 10.70 -5.80 4.93
C PRO A 100 12.14 -6.07 5.32
N THR A 101 12.73 -7.18 4.87
CA THR A 101 14.13 -7.53 5.16
C THR A 101 15.09 -6.50 4.56
N TYR A 102 14.84 -6.06 3.33
CA TYR A 102 15.61 -4.96 2.72
C TYR A 102 15.53 -3.69 3.58
N PHE A 103 14.32 -3.25 3.95
CA PHE A 103 14.15 -2.04 4.77
C PHE A 103 14.82 -2.16 6.14
N MET A 104 14.72 -3.32 6.81
CA MET A 104 15.38 -3.57 8.09
C MET A 104 16.91 -3.51 8.01
N ARG A 105 17.51 -3.97 6.90
CA ARG A 105 18.97 -4.08 6.73
C ARG A 105 19.60 -2.80 6.20
N GLU A 106 18.95 -2.17 5.23
CA GLU A 106 19.52 -1.07 4.45
C GLU A 106 18.95 0.30 4.82
N VAL A 107 17.78 0.34 5.48
CA VAL A 107 17.08 1.59 5.83
C VAL A 107 16.79 1.65 7.35
N PRO A 108 17.84 1.74 8.20
CA PRO A 108 17.72 1.52 9.63
C PRO A 108 16.99 2.64 10.43
N THR A 109 16.72 3.80 9.83
CA THR A 109 16.06 4.93 10.52
C THR A 109 14.69 5.20 9.92
N ARG A 110 13.59 5.06 10.70
CA ARG A 110 12.17 5.32 10.34
C ARG A 110 12.00 6.49 9.35
N PRO A 111 12.06 6.28 8.03
CA PRO A 111 11.72 7.35 7.12
C PRO A 111 10.26 7.12 6.76
N THR A 112 9.43 8.13 6.97
CA THR A 112 8.21 8.24 6.18
C THR A 112 8.65 8.59 4.77
N LEU A 113 9.11 7.58 4.03
CA LEU A 113 9.71 7.75 2.74
C LEU A 113 8.59 7.69 1.70
N SER A 114 8.17 8.85 1.23
CA SER A 114 7.54 8.93 -0.08
C SER A 114 8.63 8.61 -1.12
N MET A 115 8.86 7.34 -1.39
CA MET A 115 9.82 6.92 -2.41
C MET A 115 9.24 7.29 -3.78
N ARG A 116 9.77 8.33 -4.42
CA ARG A 116 10.21 8.12 -5.80
C ARG A 116 11.45 7.25 -5.68
N GLY A 117 11.39 6.04 -6.24
CA GLY A 117 12.23 4.89 -5.91
C GLY A 117 13.72 5.20 -5.67
N PRO A 118 14.40 4.47 -4.76
CA PRO A 118 15.84 4.56 -4.60
C PRO A 118 16.52 4.10 -5.90
N PRO A 119 17.78 4.49 -6.15
CA PRO A 119 18.48 4.12 -7.38
C PRO A 119 18.54 2.59 -7.48
N GLY A 120 17.83 2.02 -8.45
CA GLY A 120 17.78 0.57 -8.69
C GLY A 120 16.39 -0.07 -8.63
N LEU A 121 15.36 0.64 -8.18
CA LEU A 121 13.97 0.21 -8.29
C LEU A 121 13.31 0.86 -9.52
N ALA A 122 13.00 0.06 -10.52
CA ALA A 122 12.25 0.50 -11.69
C ALA A 122 10.77 0.63 -11.29
N SER A 123 10.22 1.84 -11.34
CA SER A 123 8.77 2.05 -11.39
C SER A 123 8.39 2.49 -12.81
N MET A 124 7.29 1.95 -13.31
CA MET A 124 6.75 2.22 -14.63
C MET A 124 5.49 3.06 -14.40
N ASP A 125 5.55 4.34 -14.75
CA ASP A 125 4.52 5.33 -14.40
C ASP A 125 3.40 5.32 -15.45
N SER A 126 2.20 4.87 -15.06
CA SER A 126 1.00 4.94 -15.90
C SER A 126 -0.28 5.32 -15.15
N GLY A 127 -0.22 6.41 -14.36
CA GLY A 127 -1.36 7.31 -14.26
C GLY A 127 -2.56 6.84 -13.42
N CYS A 128 -2.70 7.56 -12.31
CA CYS A 128 -3.97 7.92 -11.66
C CYS A 128 -4.62 6.93 -10.68
N ASP A 129 -3.91 6.00 -10.06
CA ASP A 129 -4.57 5.09 -9.12
C ASP A 129 -3.75 4.69 -7.89
N THR A 130 -4.10 5.28 -6.74
CA THR A 130 -3.30 5.18 -5.51
C THR A 130 -3.71 4.02 -4.58
N ALA A 131 -2.73 3.27 -4.08
CA ALA A 131 -2.80 2.36 -2.94
C ALA A 131 -1.70 2.71 -1.90
N LEU A 132 -1.84 2.27 -0.65
CA LEU A 132 -0.83 2.47 0.39
C LEU A 132 -0.51 1.14 1.06
N LEU A 133 0.78 0.81 1.08
CA LEU A 133 1.33 -0.41 1.64
C LEU A 133 1.96 -0.16 3.00
N TYR A 134 1.80 -1.11 3.91
CA TYR A 134 2.31 -1.03 5.26
C TYR A 134 3.27 -2.19 5.60
N ILE A 135 4.36 -1.87 6.29
CA ILE A 135 5.30 -2.84 6.86
C ILE A 135 5.40 -2.63 8.38
N ARG A 136 5.06 -3.66 9.16
CA ARG A 136 5.37 -3.77 10.58
C ARG A 136 6.70 -4.49 10.74
N LYS A 137 7.49 -4.10 11.73
CA LYS A 137 8.52 -4.98 12.25
C LYS A 137 7.83 -6.15 12.95
N MET A 138 8.02 -7.37 12.45
CA MET A 138 7.78 -8.57 13.27
C MET A 138 8.67 -8.48 14.52
N GLN A 139 8.09 -8.04 15.64
CA GLN A 139 8.69 -8.30 16.94
C GLN A 139 8.41 -9.76 17.27
N TRP A 140 9.33 -10.64 16.91
CA TRP A 140 9.42 -11.93 17.59
C TRP A 140 9.68 -11.65 19.07
N GLN A 141 8.63 -11.74 19.90
CA GLN A 141 8.82 -11.95 21.32
C GLN A 141 9.27 -13.40 21.48
N SER A 142 10.58 -13.59 21.64
CA SER A 142 11.16 -14.76 22.30
C SER A 142 10.97 -14.67 23.81
#